data_AF-A0A923D0B3-F1
#
_entry.id   AF-A0A923D0B3-F1
#
_cell.length_a   1.000
_cell.length_b   1.000
_cell.length_c   1.000
_cell.angle_alpha   90.00
_cell.angle_beta   90.00
_cell.angle_gamma   90.00
#
_symmetry.space_group_name_H-M   'P 1'
#
loop_
_entity.id
_entity.type
_entity.pdbx_description
1 polymer ?
#
loop_
_entity_poly.entity_id
_entity_poly.type
_entity_poly.pdbx_seq_one_letter_code
_entity_poly.pdbx_strand_id
1 'polypeptide(L)'
;MTVTWNTMRRRRFPALGGAAAVLWLLAGAGCGPQGGRPLRLSDLTPSEHAYVTRFVTLERARAVALVDRGRGEALLDSLAVSWGDSSLASAQAALPADPRRQALLHGLLGRILRAEQDSLLDAARPDRLGAPLPDPAADAAGANDDESGTPAQG
;
A
#
# COMPACT_ATOMS: atom_id res chain seq x y z
N MET A 1 5.98 44.62 -35.28
CA MET A 1 6.84 43.70 -36.05
C MET A 1 6.20 42.33 -36.03
N THR A 2 5.68 41.92 -37.19
CA THR A 2 4.87 40.73 -37.40
C THR A 2 5.76 39.68 -38.03
N VAL A 3 5.89 38.50 -37.41
CA VAL A 3 6.57 37.36 -38.03
C VAL A 3 5.71 36.12 -37.85
N THR A 4 4.90 35.89 -38.89
CA THR A 4 4.28 34.62 -39.25
C THR A 4 5.34 33.64 -39.74
N TRP A 5 5.37 32.42 -39.18
CA TRP A 5 5.86 31.24 -39.87
C TRP A 5 4.86 30.09 -39.72
N ASN A 6 4.24 29.82 -40.86
CA ASN A 6 3.34 28.73 -41.16
C ASN A 6 4.15 27.54 -41.71
N THR A 7 3.58 26.34 -41.66
CA THR A 7 4.01 25.07 -42.31
C THR A 7 5.30 24.44 -41.75
N MET A 8 5.48 23.13 -41.55
CA MET A 8 4.84 21.90 -42.03
C MET A 8 5.46 20.78 -41.14
N ARG A 9 4.78 19.75 -40.63
CA ARG A 9 4.60 18.46 -41.32
C ARG A 9 3.75 17.55 -40.44
N ARG A 10 2.58 17.23 -40.97
CA ARG A 10 1.72 16.13 -40.53
C ARG A 10 2.46 14.80 -40.79
N ARG A 11 2.72 14.02 -39.74
CA ARG A 11 3.01 12.59 -39.91
C ARG A 11 1.71 11.81 -39.70
N ARG A 12 1.34 11.10 -40.75
CA ARG A 12 0.16 10.23 -40.86
C ARG A 12 0.29 9.07 -39.87
N PHE A 13 -0.74 8.88 -39.07
CA PHE A 13 -0.98 7.64 -38.32
C PHE A 13 -1.55 6.59 -39.29
N PRO A 14 -0.93 5.40 -39.42
CA PRO A 14 -1.64 4.26 -39.97
C PRO A 14 -2.60 3.71 -38.91
N ALA A 15 -3.89 3.83 -39.20
CA ALA A 15 -4.94 3.05 -38.58
C ALA A 15 -4.83 1.59 -39.05
N LEU A 16 -4.55 0.69 -38.11
CA LEU A 16 -4.85 -0.73 -38.16
C LEU A 16 -5.55 -0.98 -36.82
N GLY A 17 -6.85 -1.25 -36.77
CA GLY A 17 -7.52 -2.34 -37.48
C GLY A 17 -7.49 -3.53 -36.52
N GLY A 18 -8.64 -3.79 -35.90
CA GLY A 18 -8.77 -4.58 -34.67
C GLY A 18 -8.49 -6.08 -34.78
N ALA A 19 -8.26 -6.64 -33.59
CA ALA A 19 -8.46 -8.03 -33.12
C ALA A 19 -7.42 -8.24 -31.99
N ALA A 20 -7.79 -8.04 -30.73
CA ALA A 20 -8.37 -9.10 -29.90
C ALA A 20 -7.64 -10.45 -30.10
N ALA A 21 -6.42 -10.54 -29.59
CA ALA A 21 -5.81 -11.81 -29.22
C ALA A 21 -5.18 -11.63 -27.84
N VAL A 22 -6.03 -11.83 -26.84
CA VAL A 22 -5.68 -12.01 -25.43
C VAL A 22 -4.78 -13.25 -25.35
N LEU A 23 -3.46 -13.03 -25.28
CA LEU A 23 -2.52 -14.10 -24.99
C LEU A 23 -2.35 -14.22 -23.46
N TRP A 24 -3.39 -14.74 -22.82
CA TRP A 24 -3.35 -15.26 -21.46
C TRP A 24 -3.05 -16.76 -21.52
N LEU A 25 -1.79 -17.17 -21.35
CA LEU A 25 -1.30 -18.55 -21.12
C LEU A 25 0.23 -18.43 -21.05
N LEU A 26 0.98 -18.64 -19.97
CA LEU A 26 0.89 -19.55 -18.84
C LEU A 26 1.76 -19.02 -17.68
N ALA A 27 1.15 -18.51 -16.62
CA ALA A 27 1.81 -18.34 -15.31
C ALA A 27 1.05 -19.12 -14.21
N GLY A 28 0.50 -20.28 -14.60
CA GLY A 28 -0.27 -21.17 -13.74
C GLY A 28 0.46 -22.48 -13.49
N ALA A 29 1.46 -22.47 -12.62
CA ALA A 29 1.93 -23.66 -11.88
C ALA A 29 2.78 -23.21 -10.69
N GLY A 30 2.12 -22.70 -9.64
CA GLY A 30 2.82 -22.31 -8.41
C GLY A 30 2.00 -21.62 -7.32
N CYS A 31 0.77 -21.16 -7.58
CA CYS A 31 -0.11 -20.64 -6.53
C CYS A 31 -1.03 -21.74 -6.00
N GLY A 32 -0.44 -22.74 -5.33
CA GLY A 32 -1.20 -23.43 -4.29
C GLY A 32 -1.35 -22.46 -3.10
N PRO A 33 -2.47 -22.44 -2.37
CA PRO A 33 -2.49 -21.81 -1.06
C PRO A 33 -1.50 -22.58 -0.20
N GLN A 34 -0.25 -22.11 -0.10
CA GLN A 34 0.67 -22.65 0.88
C GLN A 34 0.05 -22.37 2.25
N GLY A 35 -0.53 -23.40 2.85
CA GLY A 35 -1.19 -23.41 4.16
C GLY A 35 -0.24 -23.16 5.32
N GLY A 36 0.58 -22.12 5.22
CA GLY A 36 1.25 -21.51 6.36
C GLY A 36 0.30 -20.52 7.02
N ARG A 37 0.29 -20.49 8.35
CA ARG A 37 -0.42 -19.48 9.13
C ARG A 37 -0.03 -18.08 8.62
N PRO A 38 -1.01 -17.17 8.41
CA PRO A 38 -0.69 -15.80 8.01
C PRO A 38 0.20 -15.13 9.06
N LEU A 39 1.22 -14.41 8.59
CA LEU A 39 2.15 -13.68 9.43
C LEU A 39 1.42 -12.61 10.25
N ARG A 40 1.69 -12.52 11.55
CA ARG A 40 1.15 -11.51 12.46
C ARG A 40 2.21 -10.46 12.81
N LEU A 41 1.77 -9.32 13.35
CA LEU A 41 2.66 -8.28 13.86
C LEU A 41 3.63 -8.81 14.94
N SER A 42 3.14 -9.70 15.80
CA SER A 42 3.96 -10.37 16.83
C SER A 42 5.07 -11.27 16.29
N ASP A 43 4.95 -11.68 15.02
CA ASP A 43 5.87 -12.62 14.39
C ASP A 43 7.01 -11.89 13.66
N LEU A 44 7.01 -10.55 13.66
CA LEU A 44 8.00 -9.72 13.01
C LEU A 44 9.29 -9.62 13.83
N THR A 45 10.41 -9.72 13.14
CA THR A 45 11.70 -9.30 13.68
C THR A 45 11.72 -7.78 13.88
N PRO A 46 12.63 -7.23 14.71
CA PRO A 46 12.72 -5.78 14.92
C PRO A 46 12.94 -4.97 13.64
N SER A 47 13.74 -5.49 12.70
CA SER A 47 13.98 -4.85 11.40
C SER A 47 12.75 -4.87 10.50
N GLU A 48 12.06 -6.01 10.41
CA GLU A 48 10.79 -6.10 9.67
C GLU A 48 9.73 -5.18 10.26
N HIS A 49 9.65 -5.09 11.61
CA HIS A 49 8.74 -4.16 12.28
C HIS A 49 9.06 -2.71 11.91
N ALA A 50 10.33 -2.30 12.00
CA ALA A 50 10.75 -0.95 11.59
C ALA A 50 10.45 -0.65 10.12
N TYR A 51 10.61 -1.64 9.23
CA TYR A 51 10.23 -1.53 7.82
C TYR A 51 8.72 -1.29 7.65
N VAL A 52 7.88 -2.12 8.27
CA VAL A 52 6.41 -1.98 8.19
C VAL A 52 5.96 -0.65 8.75
N THR A 53 6.48 -0.23 9.91
CA THR A 53 6.16 1.08 10.50
C THR A 53 6.48 2.22 9.55
N ARG A 54 7.69 2.26 8.99
CA ARG A 54 8.08 3.32 8.05
C ARG A 54 7.20 3.34 6.81
N PHE A 55 6.87 2.18 6.26
CA PHE A 55 6.00 2.08 5.10
C PHE A 55 4.61 2.68 5.41
N VAL A 56 4.00 2.30 6.52
CA VAL A 56 2.68 2.81 6.92
C VAL A 56 2.73 4.31 7.21
N THR A 57 3.79 4.81 7.84
CA THR A 57 3.97 6.25 8.07
C THR A 57 4.04 7.03 6.74
N LEU A 58 4.73 6.50 5.72
CA LEU A 58 4.75 7.11 4.38
C LEU A 58 3.37 7.13 3.74
N GLU A 59 2.61 6.03 3.82
CA GLU A 59 1.26 5.97 3.26
C GLU A 59 0.30 6.93 3.99
N ARG A 60 0.44 7.08 5.31
CA ARG A 60 -0.29 8.10 6.06
C ARG A 60 0.07 9.52 5.61
N ALA A 61 1.34 9.85 5.42
CA ALA A 61 1.77 11.15 4.93
C ALA A 61 1.26 11.42 3.50
N ARG A 62 1.26 10.39 2.64
CA ARG A 62 0.67 10.46 1.28
C ARG A 62 -0.83 10.71 1.32
N ALA A 63 -1.56 10.04 2.21
CA ALA A 63 -2.99 10.30 2.39
C ALA A 63 -3.26 11.75 2.81
N VAL A 64 -2.44 12.31 3.72
CA VAL A 64 -2.51 13.74 4.05
C VAL A 64 -2.26 14.59 2.81
N ALA A 65 -1.26 14.26 1.98
CA ALA A 65 -0.97 15.01 0.74
C ALA A 65 -2.10 14.96 -0.30
N LEU A 66 -2.93 13.90 -0.30
CA LEU A 66 -4.11 13.80 -1.16
C LEU A 66 -5.23 14.76 -0.71
N VAL A 67 -5.36 15.01 0.59
CA VAL A 67 -6.40 15.89 1.17
C VAL A 67 -5.92 17.35 1.27
N ASP A 68 -4.69 17.56 1.72
CA ASP A 68 -4.00 18.85 1.86
C ASP A 68 -2.57 18.71 1.36
N ARG A 69 -2.36 19.11 0.11
CA ARG A 69 -1.07 18.99 -0.58
C ARG A 69 0.06 19.69 0.16
N GLY A 70 -0.12 20.95 0.57
CA GLY A 70 0.95 21.75 1.15
C GLY A 70 1.43 21.19 2.49
N ARG A 71 0.48 20.72 3.31
CA ARG A 71 0.79 20.06 4.57
C ARG A 71 1.41 18.67 4.35
N GLY A 72 0.88 17.88 3.43
CA GLY A 72 1.41 16.55 3.13
C GLY A 72 2.82 16.57 2.53
N GLU A 73 3.12 17.51 1.64
CA GLU A 73 4.48 17.72 1.11
C GLU A 73 5.46 18.11 2.22
N ALA A 74 5.09 19.04 3.10
CA ALA A 74 5.93 19.42 4.25
C ALA A 74 6.21 18.23 5.19
N LEU A 75 5.22 17.33 5.38
CA LEU A 75 5.42 16.09 6.14
C LEU A 75 6.37 15.12 5.44
N LEU A 76 6.20 14.91 4.14
CA LEU A 76 7.07 14.03 3.35
C LEU A 76 8.52 14.55 3.33
N ASP A 77 8.71 15.86 3.19
CA ASP A 77 10.02 16.50 3.25
C ASP A 77 10.65 16.34 4.65
N SER A 78 9.85 16.55 5.71
CA SER A 78 10.31 16.33 7.08
C SER A 78 10.72 14.88 7.33
N LEU A 79 9.94 13.92 6.82
CA LEU A 79 10.27 12.49 6.90
C LEU A 79 11.56 12.17 6.14
N ALA A 80 11.71 12.69 4.93
CA ALA A 80 12.93 12.51 4.12
C ALA A 80 14.17 13.03 4.86
N VAL A 81 14.10 14.22 5.44
CA VAL A 81 15.19 14.80 6.26
C VAL A 81 15.45 13.95 7.50
N SER A 82 14.40 13.51 8.21
CA SER A 82 14.54 12.79 9.48
C SER A 82 15.09 11.37 9.33
N TRP A 83 14.82 10.70 8.22
CA TRP A 83 15.29 9.34 7.97
C TRP A 83 16.64 9.31 7.23
N GLY A 84 16.98 10.41 6.57
CA GLY A 84 18.25 10.60 5.87
C GLY A 84 18.44 9.67 4.67
N ASP A 85 19.61 9.80 4.03
CA ASP A 85 19.93 9.11 2.78
C ASP A 85 20.07 7.58 2.95
N SER A 86 20.41 7.12 4.16
CA SER A 86 20.56 5.69 4.49
C SER A 86 19.22 4.97 4.71
N SER A 87 18.10 5.68 4.64
CA SER A 87 16.77 5.14 4.90
C SER A 87 16.37 4.04 3.92
N LEU A 88 16.67 4.21 2.63
CA LEU A 88 16.40 3.23 1.58
C LEU A 88 17.25 1.97 1.76
N ALA A 89 18.57 2.13 1.96
CA ALA A 89 19.47 1.00 2.16
C ALA A 89 19.09 0.21 3.44
N SER A 90 18.71 0.91 4.50
CA SER A 90 18.22 0.28 5.74
C SER A 90 16.90 -0.46 5.53
N ALA A 91 15.97 0.11 4.76
CA ALA A 91 14.70 -0.53 4.44
C ALA A 91 14.90 -1.78 3.56
N GLN A 92 15.82 -1.72 2.59
CA GLN A 92 16.19 -2.88 1.77
C GLN A 92 16.86 -3.97 2.59
N ALA A 93 17.76 -3.62 3.50
CA ALA A 93 18.41 -4.57 4.41
C ALA A 93 17.43 -5.22 5.40
N ALA A 94 16.30 -4.56 5.68
CA ALA A 94 15.24 -5.10 6.53
C ALA A 94 14.33 -6.10 5.80
N LEU A 95 14.40 -6.19 4.47
CA LEU A 95 13.62 -7.17 3.73
C LEU A 95 14.19 -8.58 3.95
N PRO A 96 13.34 -9.59 4.23
CA PRO A 96 13.79 -10.96 4.36
C PRO A 96 14.49 -11.44 3.09
N ALA A 97 15.56 -12.23 3.21
CA ALA A 97 16.23 -12.83 2.04
C ALA A 97 15.41 -14.00 1.44
N ASP A 98 14.61 -14.68 2.27
CA ASP A 98 13.75 -15.78 1.83
C ASP A 98 12.50 -15.25 1.11
N PRO A 99 12.27 -15.61 -0.17
CA PRO A 99 11.12 -15.15 -0.94
C PRO A 99 9.77 -15.51 -0.30
N ARG A 100 9.68 -16.64 0.42
CA ARG A 100 8.43 -17.04 1.08
C ARG A 100 8.11 -16.11 2.24
N ARG A 101 9.11 -15.80 3.08
CA ARG A 101 8.99 -14.81 4.15
C ARG A 101 8.66 -13.42 3.60
N GLN A 102 9.25 -13.00 2.49
CA GLN A 102 8.89 -11.74 1.84
C GLN A 102 7.42 -11.71 1.41
N ALA A 103 6.93 -12.78 0.77
CA ALA A 103 5.52 -12.86 0.36
C ALA A 103 4.57 -12.77 1.56
N LEU A 104 4.92 -13.41 2.69
CA LEU A 104 4.16 -13.30 3.94
C LEU A 104 4.19 -11.89 4.54
N LEU A 105 5.35 -11.22 4.51
CA LEU A 105 5.51 -9.84 4.97
C LEU A 105 4.67 -8.87 4.14
N HIS A 106 4.74 -8.97 2.81
CA HIS A 106 3.92 -8.17 1.90
C HIS A 106 2.42 -8.49 2.08
N GLY A 107 2.07 -9.75 2.33
CA GLY A 107 0.71 -10.14 2.68
C GLY A 107 0.20 -9.49 3.97
N LEU A 108 1.05 -9.41 5.01
CA LEU A 108 0.73 -8.68 6.24
C LEU A 108 0.59 -7.18 5.97
N LEU A 109 1.52 -6.57 5.24
CA LEU A 109 1.47 -5.16 4.89
C LEU A 109 0.17 -4.80 4.15
N GLY A 110 -0.25 -5.62 3.20
CA GLY A 110 -1.51 -5.43 2.49
C GLY A 110 -2.74 -5.49 3.42
N ARG A 111 -2.74 -6.37 4.42
CA ARG A 111 -3.82 -6.42 5.43
C ARG A 111 -3.80 -5.20 6.35
N ILE A 112 -2.62 -4.75 6.78
CA ILE A 112 -2.46 -3.55 7.60
C ILE A 112 -2.98 -2.32 6.85
N LEU A 113 -2.56 -2.13 5.59
CA LEU A 113 -3.00 -0.99 4.78
C LEU A 113 -4.51 -1.02 4.52
N ARG A 114 -5.10 -2.22 4.41
CA ARG A 114 -6.55 -2.38 4.31
C ARG A 114 -7.28 -1.99 5.60
N ALA A 115 -6.78 -2.42 6.76
CA ALA A 115 -7.33 -1.97 8.05
C ALA A 115 -7.14 -0.45 8.25
N GLU A 116 -6.07 0.11 7.69
CA GLU A 116 -5.79 1.54 7.75
C GLU A 116 -6.63 2.35 6.75
N GLN A 117 -7.19 1.75 5.68
CA GLN A 117 -7.91 2.50 4.62
C GLN A 117 -9.02 3.39 5.18
N ASP A 118 -9.88 2.86 6.04
CA ASP A 118 -10.99 3.63 6.63
C ASP A 118 -10.46 4.81 7.45
N SER A 119 -9.36 4.59 8.16
CA SER A 119 -8.66 5.64 8.91
C SER A 119 -8.03 6.71 8.03
N LEU A 120 -7.52 6.35 6.84
CA LEU A 120 -6.94 7.30 5.88
C LEU A 120 -8.03 8.10 5.15
N LEU A 121 -9.19 7.50 4.91
CA LEU A 121 -10.32 8.15 4.24
C LEU A 121 -11.01 9.16 5.15
N ASP A 122 -11.27 8.78 6.42
CA ASP A 122 -12.06 9.61 7.34
C ASP A 122 -11.20 10.56 8.20
N ALA A 123 -9.91 10.26 8.35
CA ALA A 123 -9.03 10.98 9.27
C ALA A 123 -7.58 11.06 8.77
N ALA A 124 -7.37 11.53 7.53
CA ALA A 124 -6.07 11.96 7.03
C ALA A 124 -5.52 13.17 7.84
N ARG A 125 -5.09 12.89 9.08
CA ARG A 125 -4.65 13.88 10.04
C ARG A 125 -3.16 13.66 10.38
N PRO A 126 -2.35 14.73 10.48
CA PRO A 126 -0.92 14.62 10.77
C PRO A 126 -0.56 13.94 12.09
N ASP A 127 -1.41 14.08 13.10
CA ASP A 127 -1.24 13.46 14.43
C ASP A 127 -1.23 11.92 14.37
N ARG A 128 -1.80 11.33 13.32
CA ARG A 128 -1.84 9.87 13.15
C ARG A 128 -0.56 9.26 12.57
N LEU A 129 0.42 10.06 12.15
CA LEU A 129 1.68 9.53 11.58
C LEU A 129 2.39 8.53 12.51
N GLY A 130 2.34 8.78 13.83
CA GLY A 130 2.91 7.93 14.87
C GLY A 130 1.91 6.99 15.56
N ALA A 131 0.67 6.89 15.06
CA ALA A 131 -0.32 5.98 15.65
C ALA A 131 0.18 4.53 15.57
N PRO A 132 -0.18 3.66 16.54
CA PRO A 132 0.20 2.25 16.49
C PRO A 132 -0.26 1.60 15.18
N LEU A 133 0.45 0.56 14.77
CA LEU A 133 0.04 -0.23 13.60
C LEU A 133 -1.29 -0.92 13.92
N PRO A 134 -2.30 -0.85 13.03
CA PRO A 134 -3.54 -1.58 13.22
C PRO A 134 -3.23 -3.08 13.17
N ASP A 135 -3.81 -3.84 14.09
CA ASP A 135 -3.70 -5.31 14.08
C ASP A 135 -4.83 -5.90 13.24
N PRO A 136 -4.56 -6.36 12.00
CA PRO A 136 -5.61 -6.90 11.13
C PRO A 136 -6.22 -8.21 11.67
N ALA A 137 -5.62 -8.82 12.70
CA ALA A 137 -6.24 -9.96 13.38
C ALA A 137 -7.35 -9.54 14.36
N ALA A 138 -7.33 -8.31 14.88
CA ALA A 138 -8.35 -7.79 15.77
C ALA A 138 -9.67 -7.52 15.03
N ASP A 139 -9.60 -6.97 13.82
CA ASP A 139 -10.79 -6.64 13.01
C ASP A 139 -11.54 -7.90 12.54
N ALA A 140 -10.83 -9.01 12.34
CA ALA A 140 -11.43 -10.30 11.98
C ALA A 140 -12.19 -10.97 13.14
N ALA A 141 -11.87 -10.63 14.39
CA ALA A 141 -12.57 -11.14 15.56
C ALA A 141 -13.90 -10.39 15.78
N GLY A 142 -13.95 -9.08 15.54
CA GLY A 142 -15.16 -8.26 15.72
C GLY A 142 -16.26 -8.50 14.69
N ALA A 143 -15.98 -9.18 13.58
CA ALA A 143 -16.98 -9.49 12.54
C ALA A 143 -17.83 -10.74 12.84
N ASN A 144 -17.53 -11.51 13.88
CA ASN A 144 -18.25 -12.76 14.20
C ASN A 144 -19.19 -12.64 15.41
N ASP A 145 -19.23 -11.50 16.10
CA ASP A 145 -19.97 -11.36 17.37
C ASP A 145 -21.36 -10.69 17.22
N ASP A 146 -21.79 -10.32 16.00
CA ASP A 146 -23.03 -9.55 15.77
C ASP A 146 -24.20 -10.36 15.15
N GLU A 147 -24.14 -11.71 15.18
CA GLU A 147 -25.24 -12.57 14.69
C GLU A 147 -25.79 -13.50 15.81
N SER A 148 -26.11 -12.93 16.97
CA SER A 148 -26.89 -13.62 18.02
C SER A 148 -27.95 -12.70 18.64
N GLY A 149 -28.65 -11.95 17.79
CA GLY A 149 -29.92 -11.31 18.12
C GLY A 149 -31.09 -12.20 17.71
N THR A 150 -31.40 -13.23 18.51
CA THR A 150 -32.62 -14.04 18.33
C THR A 150 -33.85 -13.12 18.39
N PRO A 151 -34.78 -13.21 17.41
CA PRO A 151 -35.99 -12.40 17.45
C PRO A 151 -36.93 -12.88 18.55
N ALA A 152 -37.64 -11.91 19.13
CA ALA A 152 -38.68 -12.09 20.13
C ALA A 152 -39.70 -13.18 19.73
N GLN A 153 -40.01 -14.05 20.68
CA GLN A 153 -41.25 -14.83 20.71
C GLN A 153 -41.81 -14.76 22.14
N GLY A 154 -43.06 -14.31 22.26
CA GLY A 154 -43.83 -14.22 23.50
C GLY A 154 -44.78 -13.03 23.50
#